data_AF-I8QU36-F1
#
_entry.id   AF-I8QU36-F1
#
_cell.length_a   1.000
_cell.length_b   1.000
_cell.length_c   1.000
_cell.angle_alpha   90.00
_cell.angle_beta   90.00
_cell.angle_gamma   90.00
#
_symmetry.space_group_name_H-M   'P 1'
#
loop_
_entity.id
_entity.type
_entity.pdbx_description
1 polymer ?
#
loop_
_entity_poly.entity_id
_entity_poly.type
_entity_poly.pdbx_seq_one_letter_code
_entity_poly.pdbx_strand_id
1 'polypeptide(L)'
;MTNVLVLGRERHLVDASIAIITENGFQAIGVTRDEEAFALLDTGQFAAVLVGSGVEFASRPPVKRHAAPHGTVVLEARRVPMQTVQEHVRDEIVPQLRQL
;
A
#
# COMPACT_ATOMS: atom_id res chain seq x y z
N MET A 1 -14.68 -7.45 -4.36
CA MET A 1 -13.27 -7.80 -4.14
C MET A 1 -12.51 -6.48 -4.13
N THR A 2 -11.75 -6.20 -3.07
CA THR A 2 -11.18 -4.88 -2.81
C THR A 2 -9.77 -4.80 -3.39
N ASN A 3 -9.50 -3.77 -4.19
CA ASN A 3 -8.22 -3.56 -4.88
C ASN A 3 -7.31 -2.67 -4.02
N VAL A 4 -6.07 -3.11 -3.84
CA VAL A 4 -5.06 -2.46 -3.01
C VAL A 4 -3.82 -2.16 -3.85
N LEU A 5 -3.35 -0.93 -3.79
CA LEU A 5 -2.06 -0.54 -4.35
C LEU A 5 -0.99 -0.65 -3.27
N VAL A 6 0.19 -1.19 -3.57
CA VAL A 6 1.34 -1.24 -2.67
C VAL A 6 2.47 -0.42 -3.28
N LEU A 7 2.87 0.65 -2.60
CA LEU A 7 4.02 1.47 -2.98
C LEU A 7 5.17 1.19 -2.01
N GLY A 8 6.27 0.65 -2.53
CA GLY A 8 7.51 0.47 -1.77
C GLY A 8 8.72 0.96 -2.53
N ARG A 9 9.93 0.69 -2.03
CA ARG A 9 11.19 0.96 -2.73
C ARG A 9 11.95 -0.30 -3.10
N GLU A 10 11.78 -1.34 -2.29
CA GLU A 10 12.44 -2.63 -2.50
C GLU A 10 11.43 -3.62 -3.06
N ARG A 11 11.70 -4.11 -4.29
CA ARG A 11 10.79 -5.01 -5.02
C ARG A 11 10.40 -6.24 -4.21
N HIS A 12 11.37 -6.89 -3.56
CA HIS A 12 11.12 -8.10 -2.77
C HIS A 12 10.19 -7.85 -1.56
N LEU A 13 10.22 -6.66 -0.95
CA LEU A 13 9.30 -6.30 0.14
C LEU A 13 7.90 -5.96 -0.38
N VAL A 14 7.82 -5.34 -1.55
CA VAL A 14 6.55 -5.10 -2.25
C VAL A 14 5.88 -6.44 -2.59
N ASP A 15 6.63 -7.37 -3.19
CA ASP A 15 6.12 -8.69 -3.56
C ASP A 15 5.67 -9.50 -2.33
N ALA A 16 6.42 -9.44 -1.22
CA ALA A 16 6.02 -10.06 0.05
C ALA A 16 4.72 -9.48 0.62
N SER A 17 4.51 -8.17 0.47
CA SER A 17 3.27 -7.51 0.90
C SER A 17 2.09 -7.93 0.03
N ILE A 18 2.27 -7.96 -1.30
CA ILE A 18 1.25 -8.42 -2.26
C ILE A 18 0.82 -9.84 -1.96
N ALA A 19 1.77 -10.76 -1.70
CA ALA A 19 1.47 -12.15 -1.41
C ALA A 19 0.51 -12.27 -0.22
N ILE A 20 0.82 -11.60 0.89
CA ILE A 20 -0.02 -11.66 2.11
C ILE A 20 -1.38 -11.02 1.89
N ILE A 21 -1.44 -9.86 1.23
CA ILE A 21 -2.70 -9.17 0.94
C ILE A 21 -3.59 -10.07 0.05
N THR A 22 -3.00 -10.73 -0.95
CA THR A 22 -3.70 -11.62 -1.88
C THR A 22 -4.18 -12.91 -1.20
N GLU A 23 -3.33 -13.53 -0.38
CA GLU A 23 -3.68 -14.69 0.45
C GLU A 23 -4.87 -14.41 1.39
N ASN A 24 -5.09 -13.14 1.74
CA ASN A 24 -6.20 -12.69 2.57
C ASN A 24 -7.45 -12.25 1.80
N GLY A 25 -7.52 -12.52 0.48
CA GLY A 25 -8.72 -12.34 -0.34
C GLY A 25 -8.87 -10.97 -1.03
N PHE A 26 -7.83 -10.15 -1.00
CA PHE A 26 -7.77 -8.86 -1.70
C PHE A 26 -7.07 -9.00 -3.05
N GLN A 27 -7.29 -8.05 -3.98
CA GLN A 27 -6.42 -7.92 -5.15
C GLN A 27 -5.35 -6.89 -4.83
N ALA A 28 -4.09 -7.19 -5.15
CA ALA A 28 -2.98 -6.28 -4.90
C ALA A 28 -2.12 -6.06 -6.15
N ILE A 29 -1.79 -4.79 -6.41
CA ILE A 29 -0.81 -4.38 -7.41
C ILE A 29 0.31 -3.65 -6.69
N GLY A 30 1.56 -3.99 -6.99
CA GLY A 30 2.72 -3.39 -6.34
C GLY A 30 3.63 -2.65 -7.30
N VAL A 31 4.06 -1.46 -6.89
CA VAL A 31 4.93 -0.57 -7.66
C VAL A 31 6.06 -0.06 -6.78
N THR A 32 7.19 0.29 -7.41
CA THR A 32 8.37 0.81 -6.69
C THR A 32 8.62 2.29 -6.92
N ARG A 33 7.86 2.91 -7.83
CA ARG A 33 8.02 4.29 -8.27
C ARG A 33 6.79 5.12 -7.98
N ASP A 34 7.03 6.37 -7.63
CA ASP A 34 5.97 7.32 -7.30
C ASP A 34 5.11 7.66 -8.52
N GLU A 35 5.74 7.90 -9.67
CA GLU A 35 5.01 8.26 -10.89
C GLU A 35 4.03 7.15 -11.32
N GLU A 36 4.44 5.89 -11.16
CA GLU A 36 3.61 4.73 -11.45
C GLU A 36 2.45 4.61 -10.45
N ALA A 37 2.71 4.86 -9.16
CA ALA A 37 1.67 4.89 -8.15
C ALA A 37 0.64 5.99 -8.42
N PHE A 38 1.07 7.19 -8.81
CA PHE A 38 0.17 8.31 -9.10
C PHE A 38 -0.73 7.99 -10.29
N ALA A 39 -0.16 7.50 -11.38
CA ALA A 39 -0.92 7.11 -12.56
C ALA A 39 -1.99 6.04 -12.25
N LEU A 40 -1.65 5.08 -11.37
CA LEU A 40 -2.59 4.06 -10.91
C LEU A 40 -3.66 4.61 -9.97
N LEU A 41 -3.31 5.50 -9.04
CA LEU A 41 -4.28 6.15 -8.15
C LEU A 41 -5.31 6.98 -8.92
N ASP A 42 -4.87 7.71 -9.95
CA ASP A 42 -5.73 8.55 -10.78
C ASP A 42 -6.76 7.75 -11.60
N THR A 43 -6.62 6.42 -11.70
CA THR A 43 -7.65 5.56 -12.30
C THR A 43 -8.90 5.41 -11.43
N GLY A 44 -8.81 5.69 -10.13
CA GLY A 44 -9.87 5.47 -9.16
C GLY A 44 -10.23 4.00 -8.89
N GLN A 45 -9.40 3.04 -9.33
CA GLN A 45 -9.70 1.61 -9.21
C GLN A 45 -9.32 1.00 -7.85
N PHE A 46 -8.64 1.75 -6.98
CA PHE A 46 -8.09 1.25 -5.71
C PHE A 46 -8.89 1.77 -4.53
N ALA A 47 -9.31 0.88 -3.65
CA ALA A 47 -9.96 1.26 -2.39
C ALA A 47 -8.92 1.70 -1.34
N ALA A 48 -7.69 1.17 -1.41
CA ALA A 48 -6.61 1.54 -0.53
C ALA A 48 -5.25 1.55 -1.22
N VAL A 49 -4.32 2.34 -0.65
CA VAL A 49 -2.89 2.31 -0.97
C VAL A 49 -2.06 2.14 0.29
N LEU A 50 -1.23 1.10 0.32
CA LEU A 50 -0.21 0.87 1.32
C LEU A 50 1.09 1.56 0.91
N VAL A 51 1.53 2.54 1.70
CA VAL A 51 2.80 3.24 1.51
C VAL A 51 3.83 2.64 2.46
N GLY A 52 4.83 1.94 1.92
CA GLY A 52 5.88 1.27 2.66
C GLY A 52 6.74 2.24 3.49
N SER A 53 7.32 1.75 4.59
CA SER A 53 8.11 2.57 5.51
C SER A 53 9.40 3.12 4.90
N GLY A 54 9.93 2.49 3.84
CA GLY A 54 11.06 2.96 3.06
C GLY A 54 10.74 4.04 2.02
N VAL A 55 9.45 4.39 1.85
CA VAL A 55 9.04 5.49 0.97
C VAL A 55 9.33 6.82 1.65
N GLU A 56 9.99 7.72 0.92
CA GLU A 56 10.42 9.02 1.40
C GLU A 56 9.24 9.85 1.90
N PHE A 57 9.47 10.66 2.94
CA PHE A 57 8.44 11.52 3.50
C PHE A 57 7.85 12.50 2.46
N ALA A 58 8.69 12.96 1.53
CA ALA A 58 8.29 13.86 0.45
C ALA A 58 7.30 13.23 -0.54
N SER A 59 7.29 11.90 -0.67
CA SER A 59 6.40 11.16 -1.56
C SER A 59 4.99 10.99 -0.99
N ARG A 60 4.81 11.08 0.34
CA ARG A 60 3.53 10.84 1.01
C ARG A 60 2.45 11.89 0.71
N PRO A 61 2.73 13.21 0.73
CA PRO A 61 1.71 14.21 0.38
C PRO A 61 1.19 14.09 -1.06
N PRO A 62 2.03 13.86 -2.10
CA PRO A 62 1.56 13.50 -3.43
C PRO A 62 0.64 12.28 -3.44
N VAL A 63 1.02 11.16 -2.81
CA VAL A 63 0.15 9.96 -2.73
C VAL A 63 -1.24 10.31 -2.19
N LYS A 64 -1.30 11.04 -1.07
CA LYS A 64 -2.59 11.47 -0.48
C LYS A 64 -3.41 12.34 -1.41
N ARG A 65 -2.76 13.23 -2.16
CA ARG A 65 -3.42 14.12 -3.12
C ARG A 65 -4.05 13.36 -4.29
N HIS A 66 -3.37 12.34 -4.80
CA HIS A 66 -3.89 11.48 -5.89
C HIS A 66 -4.95 10.49 -5.38
N ALA A 67 -4.83 10.04 -4.13
CA ALA A 67 -5.80 9.13 -3.51
C ALA A 67 -7.13 9.81 -3.14
N ALA A 68 -7.10 11.04 -2.62
CA ALA A 68 -8.26 11.71 -2.03
C ALA A 68 -9.47 11.89 -2.97
N PRO A 69 -9.32 12.29 -4.26
CA PRO A 69 -10.44 12.46 -5.18
C PRO A 69 -11.25 11.18 -5.43
N HIS A 70 -10.63 10.02 -5.22
CA HIS A 70 -11.23 8.71 -5.49
C HIS A 70 -11.69 7.97 -4.22
N GLY A 71 -11.55 8.60 -3.04
CA GLY A 71 -11.85 7.96 -1.77
C GLY A 71 -10.89 6.83 -1.40
N THR A 72 -9.73 6.73 -2.06
CA THR A 72 -8.73 5.71 -1.76
C THR A 72 -8.11 5.99 -0.38
N VAL A 73 -8.18 5.01 0.52
CA VAL A 73 -7.61 5.12 1.88
C VAL A 73 -6.10 4.94 1.83
N VAL A 74 -5.36 5.87 2.42
CA VAL A 74 -3.89 5.81 2.49
C VAL A 74 -3.46 5.18 3.82
N LEU A 75 -2.86 3.99 3.74
CA LEU A 75 -2.28 3.27 4.86
C LEU A 75 -0.76 3.46 4.83
N GLU A 76 -0.20 4.16 5.81
CA GLU A 76 1.24 4.39 5.89
C GLU A 76 1.88 3.35 6.83
N ALA A 77 2.72 2.48 6.27
CA ALA A 77 3.51 1.56 7.07
C ALA A 77 4.55 2.32 7.91
N ARG A 78 4.73 1.87 9.14
CA ARG A 78 5.74 2.40 10.06
C ARG A 78 6.81 1.35 10.29
N ARG A 79 8.06 1.78 10.36
CA ARG A 79 9.15 0.86 10.73
C ARG A 79 9.06 0.58 12.23
N VAL A 80 8.76 -0.66 12.58
CA VAL A 80 8.77 -1.14 13.96
C VAL A 80 10.02 -2.01 14.16
N PRO A 81 10.84 -1.75 15.19
CA PRO A 81 12.00 -2.59 15.48
C PRO A 81 11.60 -4.06 15.65
N MET A 82 12.40 -4.97 15.11
CA MET A 82 12.22 -6.43 15.19
C MET A 82 10.96 -7.00 14.49
N GLN A 83 10.13 -6.16 13.84
CA GLN A 83 8.99 -6.61 13.06
C GLN A 83 9.37 -6.70 11.58
N THR A 84 9.05 -7.84 10.95
CA THR A 84 9.17 -8.02 9.51
C THR A 84 8.06 -7.29 8.76
N VAL A 85 8.27 -7.02 7.47
CA VAL A 85 7.21 -6.46 6.61
C VAL A 85 6.00 -7.39 6.57
N GLN A 86 6.25 -8.70 6.54
CA GLN A 86 5.21 -9.72 6.52
C GLN A 86 4.33 -9.68 7.77
N GLU A 87 4.95 -9.61 8.95
CA GLU A 87 4.21 -9.48 10.22
C GLU A 87 3.41 -8.17 10.25
N HIS A 88 4.03 -7.05 9.87
CA HIS A 88 3.31 -5.76 9.84
C HIS A 88 2.10 -5.79 8.89
N VAL A 89 2.25 -6.34 7.68
CA VAL A 89 1.15 -6.42 6.72
C VAL A 89 0.05 -7.34 7.24
N ARG A 90 0.41 -8.50 7.79
CA ARG A 90 -0.56 -9.47 8.32
C ARG A 90 -1.30 -8.94 9.54
N ASP A 91 -0.60 -8.32 10.47
CA ASP A 91 -1.12 -8.04 11.81
C ASP A 91 -1.70 -6.63 11.92
N GLU A 92 -1.31 -5.69 11.06
CA GLU A 92 -1.78 -4.31 11.09
C GLU A 92 -2.52 -3.89 9.83
N ILE A 93 -1.99 -4.21 8.64
CA ILE A 93 -2.58 -3.72 7.38
C ILE A 93 -3.82 -4.51 6.99
N VAL A 94 -3.77 -5.84 6.99
CA VAL A 94 -4.92 -6.69 6.63
C VAL A 94 -6.14 -6.42 7.53
N PRO A 95 -6.02 -6.28 8.86
CA PRO A 95 -7.15 -5.89 9.70
C PRO A 95 -7.76 -4.54 9.33
N GLN A 96 -6.96 -3.54 8.97
CA GLN A 96 -7.45 -2.24 8.51
C GLN A 96 -8.17 -2.36 7.17
N LEU A 97 -7.64 -3.16 6.22
CA LEU A 97 -8.28 -3.40 4.93
C LEU A 97 -9.65 -4.08 5.05
N ARG A 98 -9.88 -4.90 6.09
CA ARG A 98 -11.18 -5.54 6.36
C ARG A 98 -12.24 -4.58 6.92
N GLN A 99 -11.85 -3.39 7.33
CA GLN A 99 -12.76 -2.36 7.86
C GLN A 99 -13.21 -1.37 6.78
N LEU A 100 -12.68 -1.49 5.55
CA LEU A 100 -13.07 -0.73 4.37
C LEU A 100 -14.32 -1.33 3.72
#